data_AF-A0A9W8JUH0-F1
#
_entry.id   AF-A0A9W8JUH0-F1
#
_cell.length_a   1.000
_cell.length_b   1.000
_cell.length_c   1.000
_cell.angle_alpha   90.00
_cell.angle_beta   90.00
_cell.angle_gamma   90.00
#
_symmetry.space_group_name_H-M   'P 1'
#
loop_
_entity.id
_entity.type
_entity.pdbx_description
1 polymer ?
#
loop_
_entity_poly.entity_id
_entity_poly.type
_entity_poly.pdbx_seq_one_letter_code
_entity_poly.pdbx_strand_id
1 'polypeptide(L)'
;MDTPTTQRLASQVGGHAGVMTTADGSLLIKPALPRELQFYQALQQDPALEVLREFTPRFLGTLKLEGKVDPVKIDNLAEAVLEPAGAEKDMYSVKSRRDRRADHCVRYLQSLVLENLSFSFLKPNILDVKLGTILYDETASPEKVARMEKAARATTSFEKGIRLTGFQVYDNITSQPVNTPKAYGKSIKASELGEGVAKFFPVGLSATEPSAEPTPSSGLPRETLIPVLSAIREEIEAIREAFASLELRMVGGSLLIVYEADWTRADEAIKKYLEGEEEEDEDEEGDEEDEESSKPKSGPPFTVKLIDFAHTSVVPGKGPDEGVLLGMDTVLNLLDARLAEITP
;
A
#
# COMPACT_ATOMS: atom_id res chain seq x y z
N MET A 1 11.63 3.69 -31.34
CA MET A 1 10.72 3.51 -30.21
C MET A 1 11.59 3.20 -29.01
N ASP A 2 11.76 4.18 -28.14
CA ASP A 2 12.51 4.00 -26.91
C ASP A 2 11.84 2.91 -26.09
N THR A 3 12.65 1.97 -25.59
CA THR A 3 12.14 0.92 -24.72
C THR A 3 11.69 1.60 -23.43
N PRO A 4 10.43 1.43 -22.98
CA PRO A 4 9.96 2.07 -21.75
C PRO A 4 10.90 1.65 -20.61
N THR A 5 11.60 2.64 -20.07
CA THR A 5 12.60 2.42 -19.04
C THR A 5 11.88 2.23 -17.71
N THR A 6 12.25 1.20 -16.97
CA THR A 6 11.68 0.90 -15.65
C THR A 6 12.74 1.08 -14.58
N GLN A 7 12.34 1.58 -13.41
CA GLN A 7 13.23 1.82 -12.28
C GLN A 7 12.69 1.14 -11.01
N ARG A 8 13.54 0.94 -10.01
CA ARG A 8 13.10 0.39 -8.72
C ARG A 8 12.27 1.43 -7.98
N LEU A 9 11.21 0.99 -7.29
CA LEU A 9 10.42 1.86 -6.43
C LEU A 9 11.29 2.39 -5.28
N ALA A 10 11.43 3.71 -5.19
CA ALA A 10 12.32 4.35 -4.21
C ALA A 10 11.85 4.18 -2.76
N SER A 11 10.53 4.19 -2.54
CA SER A 11 9.93 4.00 -1.22
C SER A 11 8.98 2.81 -1.22
N GLN A 12 9.46 1.69 -0.69
CA GLN A 12 8.68 0.46 -0.53
C GLN A 12 8.62 0.08 0.95
N VAL A 13 7.53 0.46 1.61
CA VAL A 13 7.31 0.19 3.04
C VAL A 13 6.73 -1.23 3.30
N GLY A 14 6.14 -1.84 2.28
CA GLY A 14 5.41 -3.11 2.33
C GLY A 14 5.51 -3.95 1.04
N GLY A 15 4.78 -5.06 0.95
CA GLY A 15 4.73 -5.89 -0.26
C GLY A 15 5.97 -6.76 -0.60
N HIS A 16 5.94 -7.38 -1.78
CA HIS A 16 6.94 -8.33 -2.30
C HIS A 16 8.11 -7.63 -3.02
N ALA A 17 9.28 -8.26 -3.03
CA ALA A 17 10.43 -7.77 -3.80
C ALA A 17 10.14 -7.80 -5.32
N GLY A 18 10.72 -6.86 -6.06
CA GLY A 18 10.63 -6.81 -7.53
C GLY A 18 9.53 -5.90 -8.08
N VAL A 19 8.91 -5.05 -7.24
CA VAL A 19 8.06 -3.96 -7.71
C VAL A 19 8.94 -2.91 -8.39
N MET A 20 8.59 -2.58 -9.63
CA MET A 20 9.23 -1.54 -10.43
C MET A 20 8.24 -0.41 -10.68
N THR A 21 8.73 0.73 -11.13
CA THR A 21 7.91 1.84 -11.60
C THR A 21 8.38 2.30 -12.98
N THR A 22 7.48 2.91 -13.75
CA THR A 22 7.82 3.55 -15.03
C THR A 22 8.81 4.70 -14.83
N ALA A 23 9.45 5.16 -15.92
CA ALA A 23 10.46 6.22 -15.86
C ALA A 23 9.90 7.54 -15.30
N ASP A 24 8.66 7.86 -15.63
CA ASP A 24 7.91 9.00 -15.10
C ASP A 24 7.40 8.76 -13.67
N GLY A 25 7.38 7.51 -13.19
CA GLY A 25 6.94 7.15 -11.84
C GLY A 25 5.44 6.94 -11.66
N SER A 26 4.63 7.14 -12.71
CA SER A 26 3.17 7.15 -12.64
C SER A 26 2.54 5.76 -12.43
N LEU A 27 3.22 4.70 -12.89
CA LEU A 27 2.71 3.33 -12.83
C LEU A 27 3.64 2.40 -12.04
N LEU A 28 3.03 1.43 -11.35
CA LEU A 28 3.70 0.31 -10.71
C LEU A 28 3.62 -0.93 -11.61
N ILE A 29 4.77 -1.61 -11.75
CA ILE A 29 4.91 -2.87 -12.44
C ILE A 29 5.26 -3.92 -11.39
N LYS A 30 4.28 -4.78 -11.08
CA LYS A 30 4.39 -5.81 -10.04
C LYS A 30 4.38 -7.20 -10.69
N PRO A 31 5.27 -8.14 -10.30
CA PRO A 31 5.21 -9.50 -10.81
C PRO A 31 3.82 -10.11 -10.58
N ALA A 32 3.21 -10.68 -11.63
CA ALA A 32 1.84 -11.16 -11.57
C ALA A 32 1.77 -12.53 -10.88
N LEU A 33 1.29 -12.55 -9.64
CA LEU A 33 0.86 -13.79 -9.00
C LEU A 33 -0.49 -14.21 -9.61
N PRO A 34 -0.69 -15.49 -10.02
CA PRO A 34 -1.90 -15.90 -10.74
C PRO A 34 -3.20 -15.53 -10.05
N ARG A 35 -3.27 -15.73 -8.72
CA ARG A 35 -4.45 -15.38 -7.91
C ARG A 35 -4.67 -13.87 -7.79
N GLU A 36 -3.60 -13.08 -7.71
CA GLU A 36 -3.72 -11.61 -7.65
C GLU A 36 -4.22 -11.06 -8.99
N LEU A 37 -3.69 -11.55 -10.11
CA LEU A 37 -4.18 -11.20 -11.44
C LEU A 37 -5.65 -11.57 -11.60
N GLN A 38 -6.03 -12.79 -11.21
CA GLN A 38 -7.41 -13.23 -11.27
C GLN A 38 -8.34 -12.32 -10.45
N PHE A 39 -7.91 -11.88 -9.27
CA PHE A 39 -8.70 -10.97 -8.44
C PHE A 39 -8.88 -9.59 -9.10
N TYR A 40 -7.83 -8.99 -9.65
CA TYR A 40 -7.96 -7.72 -10.39
C TYR A 40 -8.83 -7.85 -11.65
N GLN A 41 -8.76 -8.97 -12.36
CA GLN A 41 -9.65 -9.24 -13.49
C GLN A 41 -11.12 -9.41 -13.04
N ALA A 42 -11.35 -10.09 -11.92
CA ALA A 42 -12.68 -10.24 -11.33
C ALA A 42 -13.24 -8.89 -10.89
N LEU A 43 -12.45 -8.02 -10.24
CA LEU A 43 -12.85 -6.66 -9.88
C LEU A 43 -13.41 -5.87 -11.07
N GLN A 44 -12.81 -6.01 -12.25
CA GLN A 44 -13.26 -5.32 -13.46
C GLN A 44 -14.53 -5.90 -14.09
N GLN A 45 -14.79 -7.20 -13.92
CA GLN A 45 -15.81 -7.93 -14.67
C GLN A 45 -17.02 -8.35 -13.84
N ASP A 46 -16.84 -8.57 -12.54
CA ASP A 46 -17.87 -9.06 -11.63
C ASP A 46 -18.61 -7.88 -10.98
N PRO A 47 -19.92 -7.69 -11.27
CA PRO A 47 -20.71 -6.64 -10.63
C PRO A 47 -20.78 -6.78 -9.11
N ALA A 48 -20.65 -7.99 -8.56
CA ALA A 48 -20.65 -8.19 -7.12
C ALA A 48 -19.44 -7.53 -6.43
N LEU A 49 -18.34 -7.30 -7.16
CA LEU A 49 -17.12 -6.69 -6.63
C LEU A 49 -17.00 -5.20 -7.00
N GLU A 50 -18.00 -4.63 -7.67
CA GLU A 50 -17.98 -3.24 -8.14
C GLU A 50 -17.73 -2.24 -7.01
N VAL A 51 -18.34 -2.49 -5.84
CA VAL A 51 -18.20 -1.66 -4.63
C VAL A 51 -16.76 -1.56 -4.10
N LEU A 52 -15.85 -2.44 -4.53
CA LEU A 52 -14.43 -2.36 -4.14
C LEU A 52 -13.57 -1.64 -5.17
N ARG A 53 -14.04 -1.39 -6.39
CA ARG A 53 -13.18 -0.85 -7.47
C ARG A 53 -12.53 0.46 -7.06
N GLU A 54 -13.32 1.38 -6.48
CA GLU A 54 -12.83 2.68 -6.01
C GLU A 54 -11.82 2.53 -4.87
N PHE A 55 -11.91 1.47 -4.07
CA PHE A 55 -11.04 1.22 -2.92
C PHE A 55 -9.81 0.37 -3.23
N THR A 56 -9.52 0.09 -4.51
CA THR A 56 -8.34 -0.66 -4.95
C THR A 56 -7.50 0.14 -5.94
N PRO A 57 -6.19 -0.12 -6.07
CA PRO A 57 -5.39 0.50 -7.11
C PRO A 57 -5.99 0.19 -8.48
N ARG A 58 -6.13 1.21 -9.32
CA ARG A 58 -6.54 1.06 -10.70
C ARG A 58 -5.61 0.08 -11.42
N PHE A 59 -6.21 -0.96 -11.98
CA PHE A 59 -5.54 -1.98 -12.77
C PHE A 59 -5.63 -1.66 -14.26
N LEU A 60 -4.47 -1.41 -14.89
CA LEU A 60 -4.38 -1.00 -16.29
C LEU A 60 -4.18 -2.20 -17.24
N GLY A 61 -3.90 -3.38 -16.70
CA GLY A 61 -3.68 -4.60 -17.48
C GLY A 61 -2.34 -5.25 -17.16
N THR A 62 -1.80 -6.00 -18.12
CA THR A 62 -0.59 -6.80 -17.89
C THR A 62 0.46 -6.61 -18.97
N LEU A 63 1.72 -6.62 -18.57
CA LEU A 63 2.86 -6.70 -19.47
C LEU A 63 3.36 -8.14 -19.55
N LYS A 64 3.73 -8.59 -20.76
CA LYS A 64 4.43 -9.85 -20.98
C LYS A 64 5.89 -9.58 -21.31
N LEU A 65 6.80 -10.36 -20.72
CA LEU A 65 8.21 -10.27 -21.06
C LEU A 65 8.47 -10.97 -22.40
N GLU A 66 8.80 -10.21 -23.44
CA GLU A 66 9.17 -10.76 -24.76
C GLU A 66 10.67 -10.51 -25.05
N GLY A 67 11.43 -11.58 -25.35
CA GLY A 67 12.86 -11.48 -25.72
C GLY A 67 13.72 -12.69 -25.32
N LYS A 68 14.89 -12.84 -25.96
CA LYS A 68 15.93 -13.81 -25.57
C LYS A 68 16.90 -13.13 -24.59
N VAL A 69 17.01 -13.63 -23.37
CA VAL A 69 17.97 -13.10 -22.38
C VAL A 69 19.30 -13.85 -22.52
N ASP A 70 20.40 -13.12 -22.76
CA ASP A 70 21.75 -13.70 -22.73
C ASP A 70 22.08 -14.21 -21.32
N PRO A 71 22.48 -15.49 -21.16
CA PRO A 71 22.57 -16.15 -19.85
C PRO A 71 23.74 -15.71 -18.95
N VAL A 72 24.45 -14.60 -19.25
CA VAL A 72 25.77 -14.31 -18.66
C VAL A 72 25.81 -13.07 -17.75
N LYS A 73 24.69 -12.37 -17.50
CA LYS A 73 24.71 -11.13 -16.68
C LYS A 73 23.63 -11.02 -15.60
N ILE A 74 23.40 -12.07 -14.79
CA ILE A 74 22.43 -11.96 -13.68
C ILE A 74 22.96 -12.66 -12.42
N ASP A 75 23.92 -12.03 -11.77
CA ASP A 75 24.37 -12.41 -10.42
C ASP A 75 23.76 -11.53 -9.30
N ASN A 76 22.93 -10.53 -9.62
CA ASN A 76 22.47 -9.51 -8.65
C ASN A 76 20.95 -9.38 -8.46
N LEU A 77 20.16 -10.41 -8.80
CA LEU A 77 18.71 -10.44 -8.52
C LEU A 77 18.34 -11.75 -7.82
N ALA A 78 18.76 -11.88 -6.56
CA ALA A 78 18.29 -12.94 -5.67
C ALA A 78 17.83 -12.30 -4.36
N GLU A 79 16.52 -12.38 -4.09
CA GLU A 79 15.95 -12.84 -2.82
C GLU A 79 14.42 -12.61 -2.80
N ALA A 80 13.66 -13.71 -2.97
CA ALA A 80 12.38 -13.98 -2.32
C ALA A 80 11.90 -15.36 -2.78
N VAL A 81 12.36 -16.41 -2.11
CA VAL A 81 11.84 -17.76 -2.30
C VAL A 81 10.59 -17.92 -1.44
N LEU A 82 9.42 -17.98 -2.08
CA LEU A 82 8.29 -18.76 -1.60
C LEU A 82 8.08 -19.87 -2.62
N GLU A 83 8.21 -21.12 -2.18
CA GLU A 83 7.93 -22.27 -3.03
C GLU A 83 6.45 -22.25 -3.48
N PRO A 84 6.16 -22.42 -4.78
CA PRO A 84 4.80 -22.38 -5.28
C PRO A 84 4.11 -23.70 -4.94
N ALA A 85 3.10 -23.65 -4.06
CA ALA A 85 2.14 -24.73 -3.93
C ALA A 85 1.11 -24.63 -5.07
N GLY A 86 1.22 -25.51 -6.06
CA GLY A 86 0.11 -25.88 -6.94
C GLY A 86 -0.14 -25.04 -8.20
N ALA A 87 0.86 -24.37 -8.77
CA ALA A 87 0.68 -23.67 -10.05
C ALA A 87 0.75 -24.64 -11.24
N GLU A 88 -0.33 -24.70 -12.01
CA GLU A 88 -0.38 -25.33 -13.32
C GLU A 88 0.61 -24.65 -14.30
N LYS A 89 1.55 -25.46 -14.79
CA LYS A 89 2.23 -25.50 -16.11
C LYS A 89 2.60 -24.26 -16.95
N ASP A 90 2.53 -23.02 -16.48
CA ASP A 90 3.13 -21.87 -17.20
C ASP A 90 4.43 -21.33 -16.56
N MET A 91 5.10 -22.17 -15.75
CA MET A 91 6.37 -21.86 -15.09
C MET A 91 7.57 -22.33 -15.92
N TYR A 92 8.29 -21.41 -16.56
CA TYR A 92 9.59 -21.73 -17.16
C TYR A 92 10.67 -21.81 -16.07
N SER A 93 10.92 -23.02 -15.56
CA SER A 93 12.16 -23.30 -14.83
C SER A 93 13.33 -23.31 -15.84
N VAL A 94 14.17 -22.28 -15.86
CA VAL A 94 15.42 -22.31 -16.62
C VAL A 94 16.43 -23.17 -15.86
N LYS A 95 16.55 -24.46 -16.23
CA LYS A 95 17.62 -25.33 -15.71
C LYS A 95 18.95 -24.91 -16.34
N SER A 96 19.76 -24.13 -15.64
CA SER A 96 21.18 -24.01 -15.97
C SER A 96 21.83 -25.40 -15.84
N ARG A 97 22.39 -25.92 -16.93
CA ARG A 97 23.04 -27.25 -16.95
C ARG A 97 24.42 -27.28 -16.28
N ARG A 98 24.82 -26.25 -15.54
CA ARG A 98 26.12 -26.21 -14.84
C ARG A 98 26.03 -25.43 -13.54
N ASP A 99 25.33 -25.97 -12.53
CA ASP A 99 25.82 -25.90 -11.16
C ASP A 99 24.98 -26.76 -10.22
N ARG A 100 25.61 -27.53 -9.33
CA ARG A 100 24.92 -28.36 -8.32
C ARG A 100 24.49 -27.57 -7.08
N ARG A 101 24.21 -26.27 -7.24
CA ARG A 101 23.70 -25.33 -6.22
C ARG A 101 22.82 -24.24 -6.84
N ALA A 102 21.93 -24.60 -7.75
CA ALA A 102 21.03 -23.63 -8.39
C ALA A 102 19.79 -23.38 -7.51
N ASP A 103 19.78 -22.24 -6.82
CA ASP A 103 18.56 -21.62 -6.29
C ASP A 103 17.54 -21.46 -7.43
N HIS A 104 16.28 -21.79 -7.14
CA HIS A 104 15.15 -21.62 -8.06
C HIS A 104 14.93 -20.12 -8.36
N CYS A 105 15.45 -19.64 -9.49
CA CYS A 105 15.02 -18.36 -10.05
C CYS A 105 13.65 -18.53 -10.70
N VAL A 106 12.57 -18.19 -9.97
CA VAL A 106 11.21 -18.12 -10.52
C VAL A 106 11.11 -16.81 -11.31
N ARG A 107 11.09 -16.90 -12.64
CA ARG A 107 10.80 -15.76 -13.51
C ARG A 107 9.30 -15.71 -13.78
N TYR A 108 8.65 -14.63 -13.34
CA TYR A 108 7.29 -14.33 -13.76
C TYR A 108 7.32 -13.86 -15.23
N LEU A 109 6.54 -14.52 -16.09
CA LEU A 109 6.42 -14.14 -17.50
C LEU A 109 5.50 -12.92 -17.71
N GLN A 110 4.73 -12.57 -16.68
CA GLN A 110 3.72 -11.54 -16.73
C GLN A 110 3.83 -10.65 -15.49
N SER A 111 3.57 -9.36 -15.68
CA SER A 111 3.50 -8.36 -14.60
C SER A 111 2.16 -7.62 -14.66
N LEU A 112 1.61 -7.31 -13.49
CA LEU A 112 0.49 -6.39 -13.31
C LEU A 112 0.99 -4.95 -13.53
N VAL A 113 0.19 -4.16 -14.23
CA VAL A 113 0.34 -2.70 -14.31
C VAL A 113 -0.74 -2.08 -13.46
N LEU A 114 -0.33 -1.40 -12.40
CA LEU A 114 -1.19 -0.72 -11.45
C LEU A 114 -0.84 0.76 -11.43
N GLU A 115 -1.77 1.62 -11.05
CA GLU A 115 -1.43 3.00 -10.72
C GLU A 115 -0.46 3.07 -9.54
N ASN A 116 0.37 4.11 -9.50
CA ASN A 116 1.23 4.38 -8.35
C ASN A 116 0.55 5.36 -7.38
N LEU A 117 0.07 4.81 -6.26
CA LEU A 117 -0.68 5.55 -5.24
C LEU A 117 0.11 6.65 -4.52
N SER A 118 1.44 6.69 -4.64
CA SER A 118 2.26 7.77 -4.06
C SER A 118 2.69 8.82 -5.08
N PHE A 119 2.32 8.68 -6.36
CA PHE A 119 2.87 9.50 -7.44
C PHE A 119 2.42 10.96 -7.38
N SER A 120 1.17 11.21 -6.99
CA SER A 120 0.58 12.55 -6.91
C SER A 120 1.04 13.37 -5.70
N PHE A 121 1.80 12.77 -4.79
CA PHE A 121 2.28 13.38 -3.56
C PHE A 121 3.71 13.89 -3.72
N LEU A 122 3.97 15.12 -3.27
CA LEU A 122 5.32 15.69 -3.29
C LEU A 122 6.18 15.08 -2.17
N LYS A 123 5.62 14.92 -0.98
CA LYS A 123 6.28 14.32 0.19
C LYS A 123 5.38 13.25 0.79
N PRO A 124 5.31 12.05 0.18
CA PRO A 124 4.40 11.01 0.64
C PRO A 124 4.81 10.44 2.01
N ASN A 125 3.89 10.54 2.97
CA ASN A 125 3.87 9.70 4.16
C ASN A 125 3.11 8.42 3.82
N ILE A 126 3.69 7.24 4.04
CA ILE A 126 3.13 5.96 3.58
C ILE A 126 3.06 4.97 4.74
N LEU A 127 1.90 4.39 5.00
CA LEU A 127 1.69 3.32 5.99
C LEU A 127 1.00 2.11 5.37
N ASP A 128 1.62 0.95 5.51
CA ASP A 128 1.02 -0.35 5.18
C ASP A 128 0.53 -1.02 6.47
N VAL A 129 -0.79 -1.14 6.61
CA VAL A 129 -1.44 -1.88 7.70
C VAL A 129 -1.89 -3.23 7.17
N LYS A 130 -1.19 -4.30 7.56
CA LYS A 130 -1.67 -5.66 7.27
C LYS A 130 -2.96 -5.95 8.03
N LEU A 131 -3.92 -6.54 7.35
CA LEU A 131 -5.24 -6.88 7.89
C LEU A 131 -5.38 -8.39 8.12
N GLY A 132 -6.28 -8.75 9.03
CA GLY A 132 -6.70 -10.12 9.31
C GLY A 132 -6.09 -10.73 10.57
N THR A 133 -6.89 -11.56 11.24
CA THR A 133 -6.46 -12.41 12.37
C THR A 133 -5.87 -13.74 11.91
N ILE A 134 -6.21 -14.18 10.70
CA ILE A 134 -5.74 -15.41 10.06
C ILE A 134 -4.71 -15.07 8.98
N LEU A 135 -3.51 -15.64 9.10
CA LEU A 135 -2.37 -15.34 8.21
C LEU A 135 -2.02 -16.48 7.23
N TYR A 136 -2.94 -17.42 7.03
CA TYR A 136 -2.79 -18.55 6.12
C TYR A 136 -4.07 -18.74 5.31
N ASP A 137 -3.94 -19.23 4.07
CA ASP A 137 -5.08 -19.58 3.22
C ASP A 137 -5.48 -21.05 3.39
N GLU A 138 -6.61 -21.43 2.78
CA GLU A 138 -7.14 -22.80 2.79
C GLU A 138 -6.23 -23.83 2.10
N THR A 139 -5.23 -23.37 1.34
CA THR A 139 -4.25 -24.23 0.65
C THR A 139 -2.96 -24.44 1.44
N ALA A 140 -2.85 -23.88 2.64
CA ALA A 140 -1.67 -23.99 3.48
C ALA A 140 -1.47 -25.41 4.05
N SER A 141 -0.23 -25.91 4.02
CA SER A 141 0.13 -27.17 4.70
C SER A 141 -0.04 -27.05 6.23
N PRO A 142 -0.23 -28.16 6.96
CA PRO A 142 -0.32 -28.13 8.42
C PRO A 142 0.89 -27.44 9.09
N GLU A 143 2.12 -27.60 8.56
CA GLU A 143 3.28 -26.88 9.11
C GLU A 143 3.19 -25.36 8.86
N LYS A 144 2.73 -24.95 7.67
CA LYS A 144 2.54 -23.54 7.34
C LYS A 144 1.46 -22.91 8.23
N VAL A 145 0.35 -23.61 8.45
CA VAL A 145 -0.72 -23.19 9.36
C VAL A 145 -0.16 -22.94 10.76
N ALA A 146 0.49 -23.94 11.37
CA ALA A 146 1.06 -23.81 12.72
C ALA A 146 2.07 -22.65 12.83
N ARG A 147 2.90 -22.45 11.79
CA ARG A 147 3.84 -21.32 11.73
C ARG A 147 3.14 -19.97 11.67
N MET A 148 2.09 -19.85 10.85
CA MET A 148 1.33 -18.61 10.67
C MET A 148 0.47 -18.27 11.89
N GLU A 149 -0.12 -19.26 12.56
CA GLU A 149 -0.79 -19.07 13.85
C GLU A 149 0.16 -18.55 14.92
N LYS A 150 1.36 -19.14 15.01
CA LYS A 150 2.40 -18.64 15.92
C LYS A 150 2.78 -17.20 15.60
N ALA A 151 2.93 -16.86 14.32
CA ALA A 151 3.24 -15.50 13.89
C ALA A 151 2.11 -14.51 14.20
N ALA A 152 0.85 -14.91 14.01
CA ALA A 152 -0.31 -14.09 14.35
C ALA A 152 -0.34 -13.79 15.85
N ARG A 153 -0.18 -14.82 16.70
CA ARG A 153 -0.17 -14.68 18.17
C ARG A 153 1.01 -13.91 18.73
N ALA A 154 2.14 -13.91 18.02
CA ALA A 154 3.34 -13.17 18.42
C ALA A 154 3.28 -11.69 18.02
N THR A 155 2.23 -11.25 17.34
CA THR A 155 2.07 -9.86 16.88
C THR A 155 0.67 -9.36 17.20
N THR A 156 0.38 -8.10 16.88
CA THR A 156 -0.95 -7.51 17.08
C THR A 156 -2.03 -8.11 16.17
N SER A 157 -1.65 -8.88 15.13
CA SER A 157 -2.61 -9.44 14.15
C SER A 157 -3.67 -10.31 14.82
N PHE A 158 -3.29 -11.18 15.77
CA PHE A 158 -4.25 -12.11 16.37
C PHE A 158 -5.32 -11.42 17.23
N GLU A 159 -4.92 -10.45 18.05
CA GLU A 159 -5.84 -9.78 18.99
C GLU A 159 -6.59 -8.62 18.35
N LYS A 160 -5.94 -7.89 17.44
CA LYS A 160 -6.41 -6.61 16.91
C LYS A 160 -6.69 -6.62 15.41
N GLY A 161 -6.54 -7.76 14.74
CA GLY A 161 -6.77 -7.87 13.30
C GLY A 161 -5.82 -7.04 12.43
N ILE A 162 -4.80 -6.37 13.02
CA ILE A 162 -3.85 -5.52 12.30
C ILE A 162 -2.40 -5.78 12.67
N ARG A 163 -1.50 -5.42 11.75
CA ARG A 163 -0.08 -5.19 12.06
C ARG A 163 0.46 -4.05 11.21
N LEU A 164 1.06 -3.04 11.83
CA LEU A 164 1.77 -1.96 11.14
C LEU A 164 3.04 -2.54 10.49
N THR A 165 3.05 -2.80 9.18
CA THR A 165 4.14 -3.59 8.59
C THR A 165 5.37 -2.80 8.24
N GLY A 166 5.28 -1.49 8.22
CA GLY A 166 6.33 -0.56 7.86
C GLY A 166 5.67 0.75 7.47
N PHE A 167 6.33 1.86 7.76
CA PHE A 167 5.85 3.16 7.32
C PHE A 167 6.99 4.13 7.13
N GLN A 168 6.76 5.09 6.25
CA GLN A 168 7.62 6.22 5.98
C GLN A 168 6.90 7.48 6.43
N VAL A 169 7.58 8.33 7.19
CA VAL A 169 7.11 9.69 7.49
C VAL A 169 8.18 10.65 7.02
N TYR A 170 7.81 11.62 6.18
CA TYR A 170 8.65 12.69 5.73
C TYR A 170 8.86 13.69 6.86
N ASP A 171 10.10 13.87 7.27
CA ASP A 171 10.47 14.86 8.25
C ASP A 171 10.75 16.19 7.55
N ASN A 172 9.82 17.14 7.69
CA ASN A 172 9.94 18.48 7.11
C ASN A 172 11.13 19.29 7.66
N ILE A 173 11.71 18.89 8.80
CA ILE A 173 12.86 19.54 9.41
C ILE A 173 14.13 19.16 8.66
N THR A 174 14.35 17.85 8.51
CA THR A 174 15.53 17.31 7.84
C THR A 174 15.36 17.24 6.32
N SER A 175 14.14 17.51 5.82
CA SER A 175 13.74 17.36 4.42
C SER A 175 14.03 15.95 3.89
N GLN A 176 13.82 14.94 4.73
CA GLN A 176 14.11 13.55 4.41
C GLN A 176 13.00 12.60 4.84
N PRO A 177 12.75 11.52 4.07
CA PRO A 177 11.90 10.44 4.52
C PRO A 177 12.56 9.64 5.64
N VAL A 178 11.83 9.46 6.75
CA VAL A 178 12.21 8.63 7.88
C VAL A 178 11.44 7.31 7.81
N ASN A 179 12.17 6.21 7.61
CA ASN A 179 11.59 4.88 7.50
C ASN A 179 11.56 4.15 8.84
N THR A 180 10.35 3.73 9.25
CA THR A 180 10.16 2.77 10.35
C THR A 180 10.05 1.36 9.78
N PRO A 181 10.98 0.45 10.11
CA PRO A 181 11.09 -0.85 9.44
C PRO A 181 10.07 -1.87 9.94
N LYS A 182 9.89 -2.95 9.18
CA LYS A 182 8.98 -4.06 9.51
C LYS A 182 9.22 -4.74 10.86
N ALA A 183 10.43 -4.62 11.39
CA ALA A 183 10.79 -5.12 12.71
C ALA A 183 10.01 -4.40 13.83
N TYR A 184 9.74 -3.10 13.67
CA TYR A 184 8.94 -2.31 14.62
C TYR A 184 7.54 -2.88 14.78
N GLY A 185 6.84 -3.12 13.65
CA GLY A 185 5.52 -3.74 13.65
C GLY A 185 5.44 -5.13 14.26
N LYS A 186 6.54 -5.87 14.22
CA LYS A 186 6.64 -7.21 14.84
C LYS A 186 6.92 -7.13 16.34
N SER A 187 7.45 -6.01 16.84
CA SER A 187 7.85 -5.85 18.24
C SER A 187 6.81 -5.13 19.10
N ILE A 188 6.00 -4.23 18.50
CA ILE A 188 4.99 -3.49 19.26
C ILE A 188 3.84 -4.39 19.72
N LYS A 189 3.28 -4.05 20.88
CA LYS A 189 2.13 -4.70 21.50
C LYS A 189 0.84 -3.96 21.18
N ALA A 190 -0.29 -4.60 21.45
CA ALA A 190 -1.62 -4.02 21.24
C ALA A 190 -1.81 -2.68 21.99
N SER A 191 -1.22 -2.53 23.19
CA SER A 191 -1.27 -1.29 23.97
C SER A 191 -0.45 -0.15 23.39
N GLU A 192 0.54 -0.46 22.54
CA GLU A 192 1.47 0.52 21.95
C GLU A 192 1.02 0.95 20.54
N LEU A 193 -0.10 0.42 20.04
CA LEU A 193 -0.63 0.77 18.72
C LEU A 193 -0.96 2.26 18.60
N GLY A 194 -1.46 2.88 19.68
CA GLY A 194 -1.71 4.34 19.72
C GLY A 194 -0.43 5.15 19.50
N GLU A 195 0.68 4.75 20.11
CA GLU A 195 2.00 5.37 19.88
C GLU A 195 2.48 5.15 18.44
N GLY A 196 2.21 3.98 17.85
CA GLY A 196 2.51 3.69 16.45
C GLY A 196 1.75 4.62 15.49
N VAL A 197 0.47 4.88 15.77
CA VAL A 197 -0.36 5.83 15.00
C VAL A 197 0.09 7.26 15.21
N ALA A 198 0.40 7.68 16.44
CA ALA A 198 0.97 9.01 16.71
C ALA A 198 2.33 9.22 16.02
N LYS A 199 3.13 8.17 15.89
CA LYS A 199 4.40 8.20 15.15
C LYS A 199 4.20 8.32 13.64
N PHE A 200 3.12 7.76 13.09
CA PHE A 200 2.79 7.90 11.66
C PHE A 200 2.09 9.24 11.33
N PHE A 201 1.31 9.78 12.27
CA PHE A 201 0.65 11.08 12.19
C PHE A 201 1.20 12.06 13.24
N PRO A 202 2.48 12.47 13.13
CA PRO A 202 3.06 13.42 14.07
C PRO A 202 2.38 14.79 13.94
N VAL A 203 2.25 15.49 15.06
CA VAL A 203 1.73 16.87 15.08
C VAL A 203 2.88 17.85 14.89
N GLY A 204 2.80 18.63 13.81
CA GLY A 204 3.63 19.79 13.52
C GLY A 204 3.39 20.94 14.51
N LEU A 205 4.40 21.81 14.72
CA LEU A 205 4.16 23.08 15.39
C LEU A 205 3.35 23.99 14.46
N SER A 206 2.35 24.70 14.99
CA SER A 206 1.70 25.79 14.26
C SER A 206 2.65 27.00 14.21
N ALA A 207 2.66 27.72 13.08
CA ALA A 207 3.48 28.91 12.86
C ALA A 207 3.18 30.08 13.84
N THR A 208 2.18 29.94 14.71
CA THR A 208 1.66 31.00 15.59
C THR A 208 2.03 30.85 17.07
N GLU A 209 2.71 29.79 17.49
CA GLU A 209 3.11 29.62 18.90
C GLU A 209 4.50 30.23 19.20
N PRO A 210 4.60 31.24 20.10
CA PRO A 210 5.88 31.80 20.51
C PRO A 210 6.52 30.91 21.58
N SER A 211 7.16 29.82 21.17
CA SER A 211 8.05 29.05 22.05
C SER A 211 9.45 29.68 22.06
N ALA A 212 10.03 29.84 23.25
CA ALA A 212 11.34 30.46 23.49
C ALA A 212 12.54 29.64 22.97
N GLU A 213 12.31 28.43 22.46
CA GLU A 213 13.24 27.72 21.59
C GLU A 213 12.42 27.02 20.48
N PRO A 214 12.82 27.14 19.19
CA PRO A 214 12.16 26.39 18.13
C PRO A 214 12.53 24.91 18.30
N THR A 215 11.63 24.10 18.85
CA THR A 215 11.71 22.64 18.69
C THR A 215 11.07 22.30 17.36
N PRO A 216 11.84 22.07 16.30
CA PRO A 216 11.26 21.79 14.99
C PRO A 216 10.43 20.50 15.07
N SER A 217 9.25 20.45 14.43
CA SER A 217 8.38 19.26 14.42
C SER A 217 8.23 18.69 13.01
N SER A 218 8.28 17.38 12.90
CA SER A 218 8.30 16.61 11.64
C SER A 218 6.92 16.48 10.97
N GLY A 219 5.84 16.95 11.60
CA GLY A 219 4.46 16.68 11.18
C GLY A 219 3.71 17.83 10.52
N LEU A 220 2.44 17.59 10.20
CA LEU A 220 1.50 18.61 9.74
C LEU A 220 0.97 19.43 10.94
N PRO A 221 0.77 20.75 10.80
CA PRO A 221 0.09 21.55 11.83
C PRO A 221 -1.29 20.97 12.17
N ARG A 222 -1.78 21.18 13.40
CA ARG A 222 -3.03 20.57 13.88
C ARG A 222 -4.23 20.96 13.00
N GLU A 223 -4.27 22.22 12.60
CA GLU A 223 -5.26 22.83 11.73
C GLU A 223 -5.40 22.11 10.38
N THR A 224 -4.33 21.48 9.89
CA THR A 224 -4.33 20.68 8.65
C THR A 224 -4.45 19.18 8.95
N LEU A 225 -3.79 18.70 10.01
CA LEU A 225 -3.74 17.27 10.33
C LEU A 225 -5.11 16.73 10.78
N ILE A 226 -5.87 17.49 11.57
CA ILE A 226 -7.20 17.09 12.05
C ILE A 226 -8.17 16.83 10.88
N PRO A 227 -8.36 17.74 9.91
CA PRO A 227 -9.25 17.47 8.78
C PRO A 227 -8.73 16.33 7.89
N VAL A 228 -7.41 16.22 7.67
CA VAL A 228 -6.83 15.08 6.94
C VAL A 228 -7.13 13.74 7.63
N LEU A 229 -6.93 13.66 8.95
CA LEU A 229 -7.23 12.44 9.72
C LEU A 229 -8.73 12.11 9.72
N SER A 230 -9.59 13.13 9.80
CA SER A 230 -11.04 12.94 9.78
C SER A 230 -11.49 12.38 8.42
N ALA A 231 -10.96 12.91 7.32
CA ALA A 231 -11.27 12.42 5.98
C ALA A 231 -10.70 11.00 5.71
N ILE A 232 -9.47 10.71 6.17
CA ILE A 232 -8.92 9.34 6.13
C ILE A 232 -9.81 8.36 6.91
N ARG A 233 -10.32 8.77 8.08
CA ARG A 233 -11.22 7.93 8.89
C ARG A 233 -12.52 7.64 8.14
N GLU A 234 -13.14 8.65 7.53
CA GLU A 234 -14.37 8.49 6.72
C GLU A 234 -14.14 7.56 5.53
N GLU A 235 -13.03 7.70 4.81
CA GLU A 235 -12.65 6.81 3.71
C GLU A 235 -12.49 5.35 4.19
N ILE A 236 -11.85 5.13 5.34
CA ILE A 236 -11.69 3.78 5.91
C ILE A 236 -13.03 3.19 6.35
N GLU A 237 -13.95 4.01 6.86
CA GLU A 237 -15.30 3.59 7.20
C GLU A 237 -16.08 3.17 5.93
N ALA A 238 -15.95 3.92 4.84
CA ALA A 238 -16.54 3.55 3.55
C ALA A 238 -15.95 2.23 3.00
N ILE A 239 -14.62 2.06 3.05
CA ILE A 239 -13.94 0.80 2.68
C ILE A 239 -14.49 -0.36 3.53
N ARG A 240 -14.64 -0.13 4.84
CA ARG A 240 -15.10 -1.14 5.80
C ARG A 240 -16.53 -1.57 5.52
N GLU A 241 -17.43 -0.64 5.21
CA GLU A 241 -18.82 -0.96 4.84
C GLU A 241 -18.91 -1.68 3.48
N ALA A 242 -18.16 -1.20 2.48
CA ALA A 242 -18.08 -1.87 1.18
C ALA A 242 -17.56 -3.31 1.32
N PHE A 243 -16.48 -3.51 2.08
CA PHE A 243 -15.92 -4.83 2.32
C PHE A 243 -16.86 -5.74 3.13
N ALA A 244 -17.58 -5.20 4.11
CA ALA A 244 -18.55 -5.96 4.92
C ALA A 244 -19.75 -6.46 4.11
N SER A 245 -20.09 -5.79 3.01
CA SER A 245 -21.14 -6.24 2.09
C SER A 245 -20.75 -7.47 1.26
N LEU A 246 -19.46 -7.86 1.29
CA LEU A 246 -18.91 -8.91 0.44
C LEU A 246 -18.55 -10.17 1.21
N GLU A 247 -18.74 -11.32 0.57
CA GLU A 247 -18.32 -12.62 1.08
C GLU A 247 -16.92 -12.93 0.55
N LEU A 248 -15.92 -12.20 1.03
CA LEU A 248 -14.50 -12.40 0.70
C LEU A 248 -13.76 -13.10 1.83
N ARG A 249 -12.63 -13.75 1.50
CA ARG A 249 -11.55 -14.03 2.46
C ARG A 249 -10.28 -13.43 1.94
N MET A 250 -9.66 -12.54 2.71
CA MET A 250 -8.44 -11.85 2.32
C MET A 250 -7.32 -12.17 3.30
N VAL A 251 -6.33 -12.93 2.83
CA VAL A 251 -5.18 -13.31 3.66
C VAL A 251 -3.95 -12.50 3.24
N GLY A 252 -3.39 -11.75 4.19
CA GLY A 252 -2.14 -11.03 3.98
C GLY A 252 -2.25 -9.75 3.14
N GLY A 253 -3.47 -9.35 2.78
CA GLY A 253 -3.77 -8.03 2.23
C GLY A 253 -3.55 -6.90 3.25
N SER A 254 -3.51 -5.68 2.75
CA SER A 254 -3.22 -4.50 3.54
C SER A 254 -4.13 -3.33 3.19
N LEU A 255 -4.36 -2.47 4.18
CA LEU A 255 -4.84 -1.11 3.99
C LEU A 255 -3.60 -0.20 3.84
N LEU A 256 -3.43 0.40 2.67
CA LEU A 256 -2.37 1.36 2.39
C LEU A 256 -2.92 2.77 2.58
N ILE A 257 -2.29 3.54 3.45
CA ILE A 257 -2.62 4.95 3.69
C ILE A 257 -1.45 5.80 3.21
N VAL A 258 -1.73 6.77 2.33
CA VAL A 258 -0.76 7.79 1.92
C VAL A 258 -1.32 9.17 2.20
N TYR A 259 -0.51 10.09 2.71
CA TYR A 259 -0.90 11.50 2.83
C TYR A 259 0.25 12.45 2.55
N GLU A 260 -0.08 13.68 2.14
CA GLU A 260 0.90 14.72 1.81
C GLU A 260 1.53 15.28 3.09
N ALA A 261 2.86 15.34 3.13
CA ALA A 261 3.59 15.96 4.24
C ALA A 261 3.92 17.44 3.99
N ASP A 262 3.89 17.89 2.73
CA ASP A 262 4.13 19.29 2.41
C ASP A 262 3.01 20.17 2.95
N TRP A 263 3.35 21.12 3.84
CA TRP A 263 2.35 21.90 4.57
C TRP A 263 1.42 22.69 3.64
N THR A 264 1.97 23.35 2.61
CA THR A 264 1.18 24.15 1.68
C THR A 264 0.27 23.26 0.84
N ARG A 265 0.83 22.21 0.22
CA ARG A 265 0.01 21.29 -0.60
C ARG A 265 -1.05 20.58 0.22
N ALA A 266 -0.73 20.13 1.44
CA ALA A 266 -1.69 19.45 2.30
C ALA A 266 -2.85 20.37 2.72
N ASP A 267 -2.56 21.62 3.08
CA ASP A 267 -3.58 22.61 3.46
C ASP A 267 -4.48 23.01 2.28
N GLU A 268 -3.91 23.24 1.10
CA GLU A 268 -4.67 23.53 -0.12
C GLU A 268 -5.53 22.33 -0.54
N ALA A 269 -4.94 21.12 -0.59
CA ALA A 269 -5.62 19.92 -1.04
C ALA A 269 -6.76 19.51 -0.10
N ILE A 270 -6.60 19.63 1.22
CA ILE A 270 -7.68 19.28 2.16
C ILE A 270 -8.84 20.27 2.10
N LYS A 271 -8.59 21.55 1.84
CA LYS A 271 -9.66 22.54 1.66
C LYS A 271 -10.49 22.22 0.42
N LYS A 272 -9.84 21.97 -0.72
CA LYS A 272 -10.51 21.58 -1.96
C LYS A 272 -11.33 20.30 -1.81
N TYR A 273 -10.75 19.29 -1.16
CA TYR A 273 -11.43 18.04 -0.86
C TYR A 273 -12.71 18.25 -0.05
N LEU A 274 -12.67 19.08 0.99
CA LEU A 274 -13.83 19.39 1.83
C LEU A 274 -14.87 20.28 1.13
N GLU A 275 -14.45 21.10 0.18
CA GLU A 275 -15.34 21.91 -0.66
C GLU A 275 -16.04 21.07 -1.75
N GLY A 276 -15.61 19.82 -1.94
CA GLY A 276 -16.16 18.92 -2.96
C GLY A 276 -15.76 19.31 -4.39
N GLU A 277 -14.64 20.03 -4.53
CA GLU A 277 -14.06 20.29 -5.85
C GLU A 277 -13.50 18.96 -6.37
N GLU A 278 -14.21 18.33 -7.32
CA GLU A 278 -13.70 17.15 -8.03
C GLU A 278 -12.42 17.53 -8.77
N GLU A 279 -11.40 16.65 -8.74
CA GLU A 279 -10.27 16.80 -9.65
C GLU A 279 -10.83 16.74 -11.07
N GLU A 280 -10.80 17.86 -11.79
CA GLU A 280 -11.04 17.87 -13.23
C GLU A 280 -9.94 16.99 -13.87
N ASP A 281 -10.27 15.72 -14.11
CA ASP A 281 -9.56 14.86 -15.03
C ASP A 281 -9.70 15.47 -16.44
N GLU A 282 -8.91 16.52 -16.72
CA GLU A 282 -8.67 16.98 -18.09
C GLU A 282 -7.80 15.95 -18.80
N ASP A 283 -8.40 14.81 -19.14
CA ASP A 283 -8.03 14.03 -20.32
C ASP A 283 -8.53 14.80 -21.56
N GLU A 284 -8.03 16.02 -21.80
CA GLU A 284 -8.14 16.65 -23.10
C GLU A 284 -6.81 16.50 -23.85
N GLU A 285 -6.85 15.70 -24.91
CA GLU A 285 -5.89 15.77 -26.00
C GLU A 285 -5.78 17.23 -26.48
N GLY A 286 -4.65 17.87 -26.17
CA GLY A 286 -4.31 19.20 -26.67
C GLY A 286 -2.80 19.36 -26.73
N ASP A 287 -2.23 19.11 -27.90
CA ASP A 287 -0.94 19.68 -28.29
C ASP A 287 -1.01 21.20 -28.04
N GLU A 288 -0.16 21.73 -27.17
CA GLU A 288 0.52 23.01 -27.40
C GLU A 288 1.73 23.13 -26.47
N GLU A 289 2.88 23.42 -27.09
CA GLU A 289 4.19 23.59 -26.49
C GLU A 289 4.18 24.82 -25.57
N ASP A 290 4.30 24.64 -24.25
CA ASP A 290 4.74 25.71 -23.35
C ASP A 290 5.79 25.19 -22.34
N GLU A 291 7.06 25.47 -22.66
CA GLU A 291 8.20 25.35 -21.76
C GLU A 291 8.16 26.47 -20.70
N GLU A 292 7.34 26.36 -19.65
CA GLU A 292 7.54 27.21 -18.45
C GLU A 292 7.06 26.54 -17.15
N SER A 293 8.00 25.87 -16.45
CA SER A 293 7.89 25.39 -15.07
C SER A 293 6.66 24.54 -14.73
N SER A 294 6.70 23.24 -15.06
CA SER A 294 5.71 22.25 -14.62
C SER A 294 5.71 22.09 -13.09
N LYS A 295 4.97 22.95 -12.39
CA LYS A 295 4.59 22.66 -11.00
C LYS A 295 3.77 21.36 -11.03
N PRO A 296 4.15 20.32 -10.28
CA PRO A 296 3.39 19.08 -10.25
C PRO A 296 1.95 19.40 -9.80
N LYS A 297 0.95 18.98 -10.60
CA LYS A 297 -0.48 19.15 -10.31
C LYS A 297 -0.75 18.81 -8.83
N SER A 298 -1.63 19.60 -8.20
CA SER A 298 -2.03 19.37 -6.80
C SER A 298 -2.88 18.11 -6.77
N GLY A 299 -2.32 17.00 -6.30
CA GLY A 299 -3.06 15.77 -6.08
C GLY A 299 -3.91 15.81 -4.81
N PRO A 300 -4.55 14.68 -4.45
CA PRO A 300 -5.42 14.62 -3.30
C PRO A 300 -4.62 14.77 -1.99
N PRO A 301 -5.25 15.23 -0.90
CA PRO A 301 -4.57 15.38 0.40
C PRO A 301 -4.10 14.04 0.98
N PHE A 302 -4.80 12.96 0.63
CA PHE A 302 -4.51 11.59 1.03
C PHE A 302 -5.07 10.59 0.01
N THR A 303 -4.66 9.33 0.12
CA THR A 303 -5.35 8.20 -0.50
C THR A 303 -5.35 7.02 0.45
N VAL A 304 -6.44 6.24 0.46
CA VAL A 304 -6.53 4.97 1.18
C VAL A 304 -7.01 3.90 0.23
N LYS A 305 -6.26 2.79 0.11
CA LYS A 305 -6.63 1.67 -0.77
C LYS A 305 -6.32 0.33 -0.13
N LEU A 306 -7.12 -0.67 -0.46
CA LEU A 306 -6.82 -2.08 -0.23
C LEU A 306 -5.82 -2.58 -1.27
N ILE A 307 -4.79 -3.29 -0.82
CA ILE A 307 -3.72 -3.84 -1.67
C ILE A 307 -3.38 -5.30 -1.30
N ASP A 308 -2.56 -5.93 -2.15
CA ASP A 308 -2.01 -7.28 -1.96
C ASP A 308 -3.07 -8.41 -1.95
N PHE A 309 -3.71 -8.67 -3.10
CA PHE A 309 -4.81 -9.63 -3.24
C PHE A 309 -4.40 -11.07 -3.61
N ALA A 310 -3.12 -11.42 -3.46
CA ALA A 310 -2.59 -12.71 -3.89
C ALA A 310 -3.20 -13.94 -3.18
N HIS A 311 -3.78 -13.75 -1.99
CA HIS A 311 -4.51 -14.78 -1.27
C HIS A 311 -5.91 -14.29 -0.89
N THR A 312 -6.57 -13.59 -1.82
CA THR A 312 -7.96 -13.18 -1.70
C THR A 312 -8.86 -14.09 -2.53
N SER A 313 -10.02 -14.45 -2.01
CA SER A 313 -10.99 -15.31 -2.71
C SER A 313 -12.43 -14.94 -2.36
N VAL A 314 -13.32 -15.02 -3.34
CA VAL A 314 -14.77 -14.91 -3.14
C VAL A 314 -15.29 -16.24 -2.59
N VAL A 315 -16.04 -16.20 -1.50
CA VAL A 315 -16.53 -17.37 -0.77
C VAL A 315 -18.04 -17.29 -0.48
N PRO A 316 -18.90 -17.47 -1.50
CA PRO A 316 -20.35 -17.31 -1.34
C PRO A 316 -20.93 -18.19 -0.23
N GLY A 317 -21.85 -17.61 0.55
CA GLY A 317 -22.54 -18.23 1.68
C GLY A 317 -21.72 -18.34 2.97
N LYS A 318 -20.51 -17.78 3.04
CA LYS A 318 -19.66 -17.82 4.25
C LYS A 318 -19.71 -16.54 5.09
N GLY A 319 -20.51 -15.55 4.70
CA GLY A 319 -20.55 -14.23 5.34
C GLY A 319 -19.23 -13.44 5.19
N PRO A 320 -19.14 -12.26 5.82
CA PRO A 320 -17.99 -11.38 5.69
C PRO A 320 -16.73 -11.91 6.38
N ASP A 321 -15.57 -11.32 6.07
CA ASP A 321 -14.30 -11.64 6.73
C ASP A 321 -14.16 -10.89 8.06
N GLU A 322 -14.67 -11.49 9.13
CA GLU A 322 -14.63 -10.92 10.49
C GLU A 322 -13.21 -10.54 10.96
N GLY A 323 -12.18 -11.25 10.50
CA GLY A 323 -10.80 -10.97 10.89
C GLY A 323 -10.26 -9.68 10.25
N VAL A 324 -10.63 -9.43 8.99
CA VAL A 324 -10.29 -8.21 8.26
C VAL A 324 -11.10 -7.02 8.79
N LEU A 325 -12.41 -7.22 9.02
CA LEU A 325 -13.29 -6.20 9.58
C LEU A 325 -12.86 -5.76 10.98
N LEU A 326 -12.50 -6.70 11.86
CA LEU A 326 -11.87 -6.36 13.15
C LEU A 326 -10.61 -5.49 12.98
N GLY A 327 -9.84 -5.75 11.93
CA GLY A 327 -8.66 -4.97 11.61
C GLY A 327 -9.01 -3.54 11.24
N MET A 328 -9.97 -3.35 10.33
CA MET A 328 -10.46 -2.02 9.94
C MET A 328 -11.07 -1.26 11.13
N ASP A 329 -11.90 -1.94 11.92
CA ASP A 329 -12.50 -1.38 13.15
C ASP A 329 -11.40 -0.95 14.13
N THR A 330 -10.30 -1.70 14.24
CA THR A 330 -9.16 -1.30 15.07
C THR A 330 -8.49 -0.04 14.52
N VAL A 331 -8.29 0.08 13.21
CA VAL A 331 -7.72 1.30 12.62
C VAL A 331 -8.60 2.51 12.89
N LEU A 332 -9.92 2.38 12.68
CA LEU A 332 -10.90 3.45 12.98
C LEU A 332 -10.82 3.89 14.44
N ASN A 333 -10.84 2.95 15.38
CA ASN A 333 -10.71 3.27 16.81
C ASN A 333 -9.38 3.96 17.17
N LEU A 334 -8.28 3.61 16.50
CA LEU A 334 -6.98 4.27 16.70
C LEU A 334 -6.97 5.68 16.13
N LEU A 335 -7.63 5.91 14.99
CA LEU A 335 -7.79 7.25 14.42
C LEU A 335 -8.69 8.12 15.30
N ASP A 336 -9.78 7.58 15.83
CA ASP A 336 -10.66 8.28 16.78
C ASP A 336 -9.91 8.70 18.04
N ALA A 337 -9.11 7.77 18.61
CA ALA A 337 -8.27 8.07 19.75
C ALA A 337 -7.22 9.16 19.42
N ARG A 338 -6.62 9.10 18.22
CA ARG A 338 -5.65 10.10 17.77
C ARG A 338 -6.28 11.47 17.60
N LEU A 339 -7.46 11.54 16.98
CA LEU A 339 -8.23 12.78 16.81
C LEU A 339 -8.58 13.38 18.17
N ALA A 340 -9.06 12.57 19.12
CA ALA A 340 -9.38 13.02 20.47
C ALA A 340 -8.13 13.55 21.23
N GLU A 341 -6.96 12.97 20.99
CA GLU A 341 -5.69 13.42 21.60
C GLU A 341 -5.23 14.78 21.08
N ILE A 342 -5.43 15.05 19.78
CA ILE A 342 -4.88 16.25 19.12
C ILE A 342 -5.89 17.39 18.98
N THR A 343 -7.17 17.14 19.25
CA THR A 343 -8.21 18.17 19.28
C THR A 343 -8.14 18.93 20.61
N PRO A 344 -8.09 20.28 20.60
CA PRO A 344 -7.97 21.10 21.81
C PRO A 344 -9.10 20.97 22.84
#